data_AF-A0A8C8VLI1-F1
#
_entry.id   AF-A0A8C8VLI1-F1
#
_cell.length_a   1.000
_cell.length_b   1.000
_cell.length_c   1.000
_cell.angle_alpha   90.00
_cell.angle_beta   90.00
_cell.angle_gamma   90.00
#
_symmetry.space_group_name_H-M   'P 1'
#
loop_
_entity.id
_entity.type
_entity.pdbx_description
1 polymer ?
#
loop_
_entity_poly.entity_id
_entity_poly.type
_entity_poly.pdbx_seq_one_letter_code
_entity_poly.pdbx_strand_id
1 'polypeptide(L)'
;MNVSFHPHFYFTALPNPILWHAVSGDTVILPCVTNTSGILNISRYKIYWQTEGRLVVHLLYNGKELPTQQYRRYHNRTKLFLDQLEHGNFSLMLSGIEPADEAVYICIAGAKPLTFPISLNETHLMESNSSF
;
A
#
# COMPACT_ATOMS: atom_id res chain seq x y z
N MET A 1 -15.01 29.68 22.39
CA MET A 1 -13.94 29.36 21.42
C MET A 1 -13.82 27.86 21.37
N ASN A 2 -14.32 27.21 20.32
CA ASN A 2 -14.18 25.75 20.19
C ASN A 2 -12.76 25.46 19.73
N VAL A 3 -11.98 24.83 20.60
CA VAL A 3 -10.65 24.30 20.25
C VAL A 3 -10.91 22.95 19.59
N SER A 4 -10.82 22.88 18.26
CA SER A 4 -10.91 21.61 17.54
C SER A 4 -9.60 20.85 17.71
N PHE A 5 -9.58 19.92 18.66
CA PHE A 5 -8.51 18.94 18.77
C PHE A 5 -8.56 18.03 17.55
N HIS A 6 -7.66 18.27 16.60
CA HIS A 6 -7.39 17.32 15.54
C HIS A 6 -6.35 16.33 16.10
N PRO A 7 -6.70 15.05 16.30
CA PRO A 7 -5.72 14.08 16.76
C PRO A 7 -4.62 13.97 15.70
N HIS A 8 -3.39 14.14 16.18
CA HIS A 8 -2.18 14.03 15.39
C HIS A 8 -1.74 12.56 15.39
N PHE A 9 -1.52 11.99 14.21
CA PHE A 9 -1.14 10.58 14.06
C PHE A 9 0.24 10.44 13.42
N TYR A 10 0.89 9.32 13.72
CA TYR A 10 2.24 9.02 13.24
C TYR A 10 2.31 7.69 12.48
N PHE A 11 2.98 7.69 11.34
CA PHE A 11 3.11 6.50 10.48
C PHE A 11 4.57 6.33 10.08
N THR A 12 5.03 5.10 9.85
CA THR A 12 6.42 4.82 9.44
C THR A 12 6.47 3.88 8.24
N ALA A 13 7.33 4.17 7.27
CA ALA A 13 7.63 3.27 6.14
C ALA A 13 9.00 2.61 6.30
N LEU A 14 9.12 1.31 6.03
CA LEU A 14 10.41 0.59 6.01
C LEU A 14 10.97 0.45 4.58
N PRO A 15 12.31 0.43 4.38
CA PRO A 15 13.39 0.36 5.38
C PRO A 15 13.88 1.72 5.92
N ASN A 16 13.35 2.85 5.43
CA ASN A 16 13.75 4.20 5.85
C ASN A 16 12.66 4.81 6.77
N PRO A 17 12.71 4.57 8.09
CA PRO A 17 11.65 4.97 9.01
C PRO A 17 11.58 6.50 9.16
N ILE A 18 10.79 7.13 8.29
CA ILE A 18 10.36 8.52 8.43
C ILE A 18 9.04 8.52 9.17
N LEU A 19 8.97 9.29 10.25
CA LEU A 19 7.75 9.53 11.00
C LEU A 19 6.90 10.57 10.26
N TRP A 20 5.79 10.14 9.66
CA TRP A 20 4.86 11.04 8.98
C TRP A 20 3.84 11.56 9.97
N HIS A 21 3.72 12.87 10.05
CA HIS A 21 2.69 13.54 10.82
C HIS A 21 1.50 13.84 9.90
N ALA A 22 0.32 13.32 10.24
CA ALA A 22 -0.90 13.60 9.47
C ALA A 22 -2.10 13.83 10.38
N VAL A 23 -3.01 14.64 9.87
CA VAL A 23 -4.33 14.92 10.43
C VAL A 23 -5.37 14.11 9.67
N SER A 24 -6.50 13.81 10.32
CA SER A 24 -7.58 13.11 9.63
C SER A 24 -8.08 13.90 8.41
N GLY A 25 -8.21 13.22 7.27
CA GLY A 25 -8.53 13.82 5.98
C GLY A 25 -7.33 14.16 5.11
N ASP A 26 -6.11 14.17 5.66
CA ASP A 26 -4.89 14.48 4.89
C ASP A 26 -4.60 13.44 3.81
N THR A 27 -3.67 13.79 2.93
CA THR A 27 -3.03 12.86 1.99
C THR A 27 -1.54 12.81 2.28
N VAL A 28 -1.00 11.61 2.43
CA VAL A 28 0.42 11.37 2.71
C VAL A 28 1.07 10.59 1.59
N ILE A 29 2.39 10.74 1.46
CA ILE A 29 3.21 9.95 0.54
C ILE A 29 4.16 9.11 1.38
N LEU A 30 4.02 7.79 1.29
CA LEU A 30 4.90 6.82 1.92
C LEU A 30 6.06 6.53 0.96
N PRO A 31 7.29 6.93 1.29
CA PRO A 31 8.42 6.83 0.37
C PRO A 31 8.88 5.39 0.23
N CYS A 32 9.09 4.94 -1.00
CA CYS A 32 9.80 3.72 -1.32
C CYS A 32 10.54 3.91 -2.63
N VAL A 33 11.82 4.26 -2.55
CA VAL A 33 12.66 4.55 -3.71
C VAL A 33 13.86 3.62 -3.67
N THR A 34 14.19 3.04 -4.82
CA THR A 34 15.41 2.26 -5.01
C THR A 34 16.28 2.93 -6.07
N ASN A 35 17.60 2.87 -5.88
CA ASN A 35 18.54 3.34 -6.88
C ASN A 35 18.73 2.24 -7.92
N THR A 36 18.26 2.46 -9.14
CA THR A 36 18.48 1.55 -10.27
C THR A 36 19.37 2.22 -11.29
N SER A 37 20.38 1.50 -11.79
CA SER A 37 21.27 2.00 -12.83
C SER A 37 20.63 2.03 -14.23
N GLY A 38 19.37 1.60 -14.34
CA GLY A 38 18.65 1.51 -15.61
C GLY A 38 17.13 1.40 -15.43
N ILE A 39 16.43 1.32 -16.57
CA ILE A 39 14.96 1.25 -16.67
C ILE A 39 14.48 -0.15 -16.25
N LEU A 40 13.58 -0.20 -15.28
CA LEU A 40 12.97 -1.45 -14.81
C LEU A 40 11.86 -1.91 -15.75
N ASN A 41 11.85 -3.20 -16.10
CA ASN A 41 10.70 -3.81 -16.75
C ASN A 41 9.64 -4.17 -15.71
N ILE A 42 8.67 -3.28 -15.49
CA ILE A 42 7.64 -3.43 -14.44
C ILE A 42 6.75 -4.65 -14.63
N SER A 43 6.61 -5.16 -15.86
CA SER A 43 5.91 -6.43 -16.11
C SER A 43 6.58 -7.63 -15.44
N ARG A 44 7.87 -7.51 -15.07
CA ARG A 44 8.63 -8.53 -14.33
C ARG A 44 8.67 -8.30 -12.83
N TYR A 45 8.10 -7.20 -12.35
CA TYR A 45 8.09 -6.84 -10.94
C TYR A 45 6.75 -7.17 -10.27
N LYS A 46 6.83 -7.38 -8.96
CA LYS A 46 5.70 -7.30 -8.04
C LYS A 46 6.00 -6.15 -7.09
N ILE A 47 5.06 -5.22 -6.96
CA ILE A 47 5.13 -4.10 -6.03
C ILE A 47 3.96 -4.25 -5.07
N TYR A 48 4.28 -4.33 -3.79
CA TYR A 48 3.33 -4.75 -2.77
C TYR A 48 3.56 -3.94 -1.50
N TRP A 49 2.52 -3.21 -1.11
CA TRP A 49 2.46 -2.48 0.14
C TRP A 49 1.55 -3.21 1.11
N GLN A 50 2.05 -3.45 2.31
CA GLN A 50 1.28 -4.01 3.41
C GLN A 50 1.56 -3.26 4.71
N THR A 51 0.66 -3.38 5.68
CA THR A 51 1.00 -3.01 7.06
C THR A 51 1.83 -4.11 7.71
N GLU A 52 2.46 -3.83 8.85
CA GLU A 52 3.09 -4.86 9.70
C GLU A 52 2.09 -5.95 10.12
N GLY A 53 0.82 -5.58 10.33
CA GLY A 53 -0.30 -6.51 10.53
C GLY A 53 -0.75 -7.28 9.28
N ARG A 54 0.02 -7.24 8.19
CA ARG A 54 -0.22 -7.95 6.92
C ARG A 54 -1.51 -7.58 6.19
N LEU A 55 -2.09 -6.42 6.47
CA LEU A 55 -3.19 -5.91 5.66
C LEU A 55 -2.64 -5.43 4.32
N VAL A 56 -3.20 -5.91 3.21
CA VAL A 56 -2.81 -5.47 1.86
C VAL A 56 -3.27 -4.04 1.66
N VAL A 57 -2.32 -3.12 1.51
CA VAL A 57 -2.60 -1.71 1.27
C VAL A 57 -2.72 -1.43 -0.22
N HIS A 58 -1.77 -1.95 -1.02
CA HIS A 58 -1.75 -1.79 -2.46
C HIS A 58 -0.95 -2.90 -3.14
N LEU A 59 -1.37 -3.35 -4.32
CA LEU A 59 -0.70 -4.40 -5.07
C LEU A 59 -0.68 -4.08 -6.57
N LEU A 60 0.51 -4.12 -7.15
CA LEU A 60 0.75 -4.13 -8.58
C LEU A 60 1.49 -5.41 -8.97
N TYR A 61 0.96 -6.12 -9.95
CA TYR A 61 1.50 -7.37 -10.47
C TYR A 61 1.40 -7.40 -12.00
N ASN A 62 2.47 -7.80 -12.68
CA ASN A 62 2.53 -7.83 -14.15
C ASN A 62 2.17 -6.46 -14.78
N GLY A 63 2.61 -5.35 -14.19
CA GLY A 63 2.28 -4.01 -14.68
C GLY A 63 0.82 -3.58 -14.48
N LYS A 64 0.02 -4.35 -13.71
CA LYS A 64 -1.40 -4.05 -13.47
C LYS A 64 -1.67 -3.92 -11.97
N GLU A 65 -2.40 -2.87 -11.60
CA GLU A 65 -2.95 -2.74 -10.26
C GLU A 65 -4.04 -3.79 -10.03
N LEU A 66 -4.05 -4.40 -8.85
CA LEU A 66 -5.00 -5.45 -8.46
C LEU A 66 -5.86 -4.97 -7.27
N PRO A 67 -6.84 -4.07 -7.51
CA PRO A 67 -7.64 -3.49 -6.44
C PRO A 67 -8.45 -4.55 -5.67
N THR A 68 -8.83 -5.66 -6.28
CA THR A 68 -9.57 -6.76 -5.63
C THR A 68 -8.78 -7.47 -4.53
N GLN A 69 -7.46 -7.31 -4.50
CA GLN A 69 -6.58 -7.88 -3.47
C GLN A 69 -6.33 -6.90 -2.31
N GLN A 70 -6.74 -5.63 -2.45
CA GLN A 70 -6.58 -4.64 -1.39
C GLN A 70 -7.55 -4.93 -0.24
N TYR A 71 -7.09 -4.70 0.98
CA TYR A 71 -7.96 -4.73 2.14
C TYR A 71 -8.98 -3.57 2.05
N ARG A 72 -10.24 -3.85 2.41
CA ARG A 72 -11.37 -2.98 2.06
C ARG A 72 -11.21 -1.51 2.46
N ARG A 73 -10.54 -1.24 3.59
CA ARG A 73 -10.32 0.13 4.09
C ARG A 73 -9.47 1.02 3.17
N TYR A 74 -8.68 0.43 2.26
CA TYR A 74 -7.74 1.15 1.39
C TYR A 74 -8.25 1.35 -0.04
N HIS A 75 -9.42 0.78 -0.38
CA HIS A 75 -10.01 0.96 -1.71
C HIS A 75 -10.21 2.43 -2.04
N ASN A 76 -9.83 2.82 -3.27
CA ASN A 76 -9.95 4.19 -3.81
C ASN A 76 -9.18 5.27 -3.03
N ARG A 77 -8.39 4.88 -2.02
CA ARG A 77 -7.57 5.78 -1.20
C ARG A 77 -6.08 5.69 -1.51
N THR A 78 -5.66 4.69 -2.28
CA THR A 78 -4.25 4.42 -2.56
C THR A 78 -3.93 4.56 -4.04
N LYS A 79 -2.75 5.10 -4.37
CA LYS A 79 -2.21 5.19 -5.73
C LYS A 79 -0.70 5.07 -5.76
N LEU A 80 -0.17 4.40 -6.78
CA LEU A 80 1.25 4.44 -7.13
C LEU A 80 1.53 5.53 -8.17
N PHE A 81 2.76 6.01 -8.22
CA PHE A 81 3.26 6.90 -9.28
C PHE A 81 3.68 6.07 -10.49
N LEU A 82 2.69 5.66 -11.30
CA LEU A 82 2.87 4.67 -12.38
C LEU A 82 3.96 5.06 -13.41
N ASP A 83 4.09 6.35 -13.69
CA ASP A 83 5.09 6.96 -14.58
C ASP A 83 6.53 6.90 -14.02
N GLN A 84 6.68 6.68 -12.71
CA GLN A 84 7.97 6.69 -12.03
C GLN A 84 8.44 5.29 -11.60
N LEU A 85 7.59 4.27 -11.80
CA LEU A 85 7.91 2.88 -11.43
C LEU A 85 9.17 2.39 -12.15
N GLU A 86 9.29 2.66 -13.46
CA GLU A 86 10.42 2.23 -14.28
C GLU A 86 11.76 2.82 -13.79
N HIS A 87 11.70 3.91 -13.03
CA HIS A 87 12.84 4.61 -12.46
C HIS A 87 13.08 4.28 -10.98
N GLY A 88 12.37 3.27 -10.44
CA GLY A 88 12.57 2.79 -9.08
C GLY A 88 11.83 3.58 -8.00
N ASN A 89 10.89 4.47 -8.36
CA ASN A 89 10.00 5.09 -7.38
C ASN A 89 8.72 4.25 -7.21
N PHE A 90 8.64 3.53 -6.10
CA PHE A 90 7.50 2.70 -5.70
C PHE A 90 6.69 3.33 -4.55
N SER A 91 6.86 4.64 -4.33
CA SER A 91 6.17 5.37 -3.26
C SER A 91 4.66 5.27 -3.42
N LEU A 92 3.96 5.24 -2.28
CA LEU A 92 2.52 5.11 -2.22
C LEU A 92 1.89 6.41 -1.74
N MET A 93 0.93 6.93 -2.50
CA MET A 93 0.03 7.97 -2.01
C MET A 93 -1.15 7.31 -1.28
N LEU A 94 -1.44 7.76 -0.06
CA LEU A 94 -2.61 7.37 0.74
C LEU A 94 -3.41 8.61 1.12
N SER A 95 -4.67 8.69 0.68
CA SER A 95 -5.55 9.85 0.88
C SER A 95 -6.62 9.61 1.94
N GLY A 96 -7.14 10.70 2.50
CA GLY A 96 -8.25 10.71 3.45
C GLY A 96 -7.90 10.00 4.74
N ILE A 97 -6.77 10.34 5.35
CA ILE A 97 -6.24 9.65 6.55
C ILE A 97 -7.29 9.54 7.65
N GLU A 98 -7.36 8.36 8.26
CA GLU A 98 -8.21 8.04 9.40
C GLU A 98 -7.35 7.56 10.58
N PRO A 99 -7.85 7.66 11.83
CA PRO A 99 -7.14 7.12 12.99
C PRO A 99 -6.73 5.65 12.84
N ALA A 100 -7.56 4.85 12.16
CA ALA A 100 -7.31 3.43 11.94
C ALA A 100 -6.26 3.13 10.85
N ASP A 101 -5.70 4.14 10.19
CA ASP A 101 -4.55 3.97 9.30
C ASP A 101 -3.22 3.95 10.06
N GLU A 102 -3.21 4.31 11.35
CA GLU A 102 -1.99 4.40 12.17
C GLU A 102 -1.30 3.03 12.21
N ALA A 103 -0.18 2.91 11.50
CA ALA A 103 0.53 1.66 11.30
C ALA A 103 1.96 1.87 10.79
N VAL A 104 2.74 0.78 10.87
CA VAL A 104 3.98 0.62 10.11
C VAL A 104 3.63 0.05 8.73
N TYR A 105 4.10 0.71 7.68
CA TYR A 105 3.91 0.33 6.28
C TYR A 105 5.19 -0.26 5.71
N ILE A 106 5.05 -1.36 4.98
CA ILE A 106 6.15 -2.13 4.42
C ILE A 106 6.02 -2.12 2.91
N CYS A 107 7.03 -1.57 2.24
CA CYS A 107 7.17 -1.64 0.79
C CYS A 107 7.97 -2.87 0.41
N ILE A 108 7.43 -3.65 -0.51
CA ILE A 108 8.07 -4.83 -1.08
C ILE A 108 8.03 -4.70 -2.59
N ALA A 109 9.19 -4.47 -3.21
CA ALA A 109 9.33 -4.37 -4.65
C ALA A 109 10.51 -5.22 -5.13
N GLY A 110 10.27 -6.05 -6.14
CA GLY A 110 11.33 -6.87 -6.71
C GLY A 110 10.90 -7.71 -7.90
N ALA A 111 11.90 -8.24 -8.61
CA ALA A 111 11.71 -9.14 -9.73
C ALA A 111 11.08 -10.47 -9.26
N LYS A 112 10.16 -11.00 -10.06
CA LYS A 112 9.54 -12.31 -9.80
C LYS A 112 10.54 -13.47 -9.98
N PRO A 113 10.44 -14.56 -9.22
CA PRO A 113 9.38 -14.84 -8.26
C PRO A 113 9.73 -14.25 -6.90
N LEU A 114 8.93 -13.30 -6.43
CA LEU A 114 8.93 -12.99 -5.01
C LEU A 114 8.12 -14.10 -4.31
N THR A 115 8.78 -15.21 -3.99
CA THR A 115 8.21 -16.26 -3.13
C THR A 115 8.17 -15.74 -1.70
N PHE A 116 7.11 -15.03 -1.35
CA PHE A 116 6.69 -14.91 0.05
C PHE A 116 6.02 -16.22 0.46
N PRO A 117 6.20 -16.71 1.70
CA PRO A 117 5.41 -17.84 2.20
C PRO A 117 3.95 -17.46 2.04
N ILE A 118 3.25 -18.25 1.24
CA ILE A 118 1.84 -18.10 0.97
C ILE A 118 1.11 -18.24 2.31
N SER A 119 0.62 -17.13 2.87
CA SER A 119 -0.51 -17.15 3.78
C SER A 119 -1.74 -16.81 2.95
N LEU A 120 -2.12 -17.73 2.06
CA LEU A 120 -3.51 -17.81 1.62
C LEU A 120 -4.28 -18.24 2.86
N ASN A 121 -4.90 -17.31 3.58
CA ASN A 121 -6.08 -17.69 4.32
C ASN A 121 -7.11 -18.05 3.26
N GLU A 122 -7.43 -19.33 3.16
CA GLU A 122 -8.56 -19.84 2.40
C GLU A 122 -9.83 -19.11 2.84
N THR A 123 -10.20 -18.03 2.16
CA THR A 123 -11.61 -17.63 2.07
C THR A 123 -12.19 -18.33 0.86
N HIS A 124 -12.29 -19.66 0.96
CA HIS A 124 -13.38 -20.38 0.32
C HIS A 124 -14.64 -20.05 1.14
N LEU A 125 -15.21 -18.87 0.89
CA LEU A 125 -16.60 -18.57 1.15
C LEU A 125 -17.09 -17.76 -0.05
N MET A 126 -17.31 -18.46 -1.16
CA MET A 126 -18.44 -18.11 -2.01
C MET A 126 -19.71 -18.42 -1.20
N GLU A 127 -20.08 -17.53 -0.29
CA GLU A 127 -21.47 -17.39 0.11
C GLU A 127 -22.07 -16.32 -0.80
N SER A 128 -22.56 -16.75 -1.96
CA SER A 128 -23.70 -16.10 -2.59
C SER A 128 -24.86 -17.10 -2.57
N ASN A 129 -25.59 -17.11 -1.47
CA ASN A 129 -27.00 -17.43 -1.53
C ASN A 129 -27.68 -16.37 -2.42
N SER A 130 -28.20 -16.77 -3.57
CA SER A 130 -29.35 -16.09 -4.16
C SER A 130 -30.40 -17.13 -4.48
N SER A 131 -31.46 -17.08 -3.69
CA SER A 131 -32.72 -17.80 -3.80
C SER A 131 -33.42 -17.47 -5.12
N PHE A 132 -33.85 -18.50 -5.85
CA PHE A 132 -35.19 -18.68 -6.46
C PHE A 132 -35.34 -20.15 -6.88
#